data_AF-E6ZNU6-F1
#
_entry.id   AF-E6ZNU6-F1
#
_cell.length_a   1.000
_cell.length_b   1.000
_cell.length_c   1.000
_cell.angle_alpha   90.00
_cell.angle_beta   90.00
_cell.angle_gamma   90.00
#
_symmetry.space_group_name_H-M   'P 1'
#
loop_
_entity.id
_entity.type
_entity.pdbx_description
1 polymer ?
#
loop_
_entity_poly.entity_id
_entity_poly.type
_entity_poly.pdbx_seq_one_letter_code
_entity_poly.pdbx_strand_id
1 'polypeptide(L)'
;MRLTILIPALSVLLSSVTAFPSYAGLDKIDYSAFLEKAAKIKGGEELIKRGTPNNGNTGFEQRTLHALIDPASFKYNEKEQYVDLTSDEHKFIPPGANDIRGPCPGLNLLANHGYLNRNGVTNLYQAIDAISRVFGVELDLGLALSAYATVFNGNILDLTWSIGGPYQSQGLGKLTDILLGTPGGINAHNIYEGDASIVRQDYYQPGADHDNVLVHLPYFQDLLDLGNNDQTEGKDVYTAELMLQHKSNRWHQSVATNPLFFNSAFGGLVVTTAAERFVAEFAANNTADENGYNRLYLDEKNLLAFFSVERTAQGLKYTPGHEKLLPSWHRRPLGATFGLDDIVLTLLHAASIDPSLLSVGGNAGKVNTFTGVDVGNLTGGLYNVETLVKDPQALACYLYQIGIEQLVPTQINVLYKVTGQALDFVGKFLAAPWQKLATAGGNPCDSFNSNIAQQYSKYPGSKIERNGQTGVLTTLLDGLTGGLVRKRRRSVAK
;
A
#
# COMPACT_ATOMS: atom_id res chain seq x y z
N MET A 1 3.15 39.02 1.26
CA MET A 1 1.80 39.01 1.87
C MET A 1 1.75 37.82 2.82
N ARG A 2 1.65 38.05 4.13
CA ARG A 2 1.77 36.98 5.14
C ARG A 2 0.54 36.06 5.08
N LEU A 3 0.79 34.76 5.10
CA LEU A 3 -0.16 33.64 4.99
C LEU A 3 -1.07 33.48 6.23
N THR A 4 -1.49 34.58 6.85
CA THR A 4 -2.10 34.60 8.20
C THR A 4 -3.63 34.56 8.19
N ILE A 5 -4.28 34.55 7.01
CA ILE A 5 -5.75 34.63 6.88
C ILE A 5 -6.40 33.24 6.64
N LEU A 6 -5.61 32.16 6.54
CA LEU A 6 -6.12 30.78 6.32
C LEU A 6 -6.64 30.07 7.57
N ILE A 7 -6.76 30.76 8.71
CA ILE A 7 -6.99 30.18 10.04
C ILE A 7 -8.41 29.59 10.26
N PRO A 8 -9.54 30.11 9.73
CA PRO A 8 -10.86 29.59 10.12
C PRO A 8 -11.38 28.41 9.27
N ALA A 9 -10.87 28.19 8.06
CA ALA A 9 -11.49 27.25 7.11
C ALA A 9 -11.18 25.77 7.42
N LEU A 10 -10.00 25.47 7.95
CA LEU A 10 -9.58 24.10 8.24
C LEU A 10 -10.22 23.55 9.52
N SER A 11 -10.48 24.40 10.51
CA SER A 11 -11.22 24.03 11.73
C SER A 11 -12.62 23.52 11.41
N VAL A 12 -13.27 24.08 10.38
CA VAL A 12 -14.60 23.66 9.93
C VAL A 12 -14.55 22.30 9.23
N LEU A 13 -13.57 22.07 8.35
CA LEU A 13 -13.37 20.77 7.68
C LEU A 13 -13.00 19.64 8.67
N LEU A 14 -12.23 19.94 9.70
CA LEU A 14 -11.84 18.99 10.77
C LEU A 14 -12.93 18.77 11.84
N SER A 15 -14.00 19.55 11.85
CA SER A 15 -15.02 19.54 12.92
C SER A 15 -16.27 18.72 12.62
N SER A 16 -16.43 18.17 11.42
CA SER A 16 -17.58 17.32 11.10
C SER A 16 -17.34 15.84 11.40
N VAL A 17 -16.97 15.52 12.66
CA VAL A 17 -17.12 14.15 13.20
C VAL A 17 -18.56 13.66 13.03
N THR A 18 -19.52 14.60 12.95
CA THR A 18 -20.94 14.33 12.65
C THR A 18 -21.21 13.84 11.23
N ALA A 19 -20.34 14.10 10.25
CA ALA A 19 -20.51 13.64 8.86
C ALA A 19 -20.00 12.21 8.66
N PHE A 20 -19.18 11.70 9.59
CA PHE A 20 -18.61 10.35 9.52
C PHE A 20 -18.53 9.73 10.93
N PRO A 21 -19.65 9.18 11.43
CA PRO A 21 -19.74 8.56 12.76
C PRO A 21 -18.73 7.42 13.01
N SER A 22 -18.18 6.84 11.94
CA SER A 22 -17.15 5.79 11.98
C SER A 22 -15.86 6.23 12.68
N TYR A 23 -15.55 7.53 12.80
CA TYR A 23 -14.34 7.98 13.51
C TYR A 23 -14.43 7.96 15.04
N ALA A 24 -15.62 7.72 15.63
CA ALA A 24 -15.82 7.68 17.08
C ALA A 24 -15.24 6.42 17.78
N GLY A 25 -14.37 5.67 17.10
CA GLY A 25 -13.79 4.41 17.58
C GLY A 25 -12.26 4.28 17.45
N LEU A 26 -11.54 5.29 16.95
CA LEU A 26 -10.07 5.23 16.85
C LEU A 26 -9.39 5.14 18.24
N ASP A 27 -10.00 5.75 19.25
CA ASP A 27 -9.59 5.62 20.64
C ASP A 27 -9.77 4.20 21.18
N LYS A 28 -10.71 3.42 20.62
CA LYS A 28 -11.11 2.08 21.06
C LYS A 28 -10.38 0.92 20.40
N ILE A 29 -9.43 1.17 19.49
CA ILE A 29 -8.63 0.11 18.88
C ILE A 29 -7.93 -0.70 19.97
N ASP A 30 -8.10 -2.02 19.90
CA ASP A 30 -7.60 -2.99 20.85
C ASP A 30 -6.52 -3.86 20.18
N TYR A 31 -5.29 -3.77 20.68
CA TYR A 31 -4.16 -4.59 20.22
C TYR A 31 -3.91 -5.81 21.13
N SER A 32 -4.87 -6.21 21.96
CA SER A 32 -4.71 -7.35 22.89
C SER A 32 -4.35 -8.65 22.16
N ALA A 33 -5.04 -8.96 21.05
CA ALA A 33 -4.74 -10.12 20.21
C ALA A 33 -3.33 -10.06 19.61
N PHE A 34 -2.91 -8.88 19.14
CA PHE A 34 -1.56 -8.64 18.67
C PHE A 34 -0.51 -8.89 19.76
N LEU A 35 -0.74 -8.36 20.96
CA LEU A 35 0.17 -8.52 22.10
C LEU A 35 0.31 -9.98 22.53
N GLU A 36 -0.79 -10.74 22.53
CA GLU A 36 -0.76 -12.18 22.81
C GLU A 36 0.07 -12.93 21.76
N LYS A 37 -0.17 -12.66 20.47
CA LYS A 37 0.59 -13.29 19.38
C LYS A 37 2.05 -12.88 19.40
N ALA A 38 2.35 -11.61 19.68
CA ALA A 38 3.71 -11.11 19.82
C ALA A 38 4.45 -11.80 20.98
N ALA A 39 3.79 -12.00 22.14
CA ALA A 39 4.38 -12.72 23.26
C ALA A 39 4.72 -14.18 22.90
N LYS A 40 3.84 -14.86 22.16
CA LYS A 40 4.08 -16.22 21.63
C LYS A 40 5.32 -16.29 20.73
N ILE A 41 5.40 -15.37 19.76
CA ILE A 41 6.54 -15.30 18.81
C ILE A 41 7.85 -15.01 19.56
N LYS A 42 7.86 -14.04 20.49
CA LYS A 42 9.04 -13.77 21.35
C LYS A 42 9.44 -14.98 22.19
N GLY A 43 8.47 -15.78 22.61
CA GLY A 43 8.66 -17.04 23.35
C GLY A 43 9.23 -18.19 22.51
N GLY A 44 9.47 -17.97 21.20
CA GLY A 44 10.01 -18.98 20.29
C GLY A 44 8.94 -19.84 19.61
N GLU A 45 7.66 -19.49 19.72
CA GLU A 45 6.62 -20.11 18.88
C GLU A 45 6.86 -19.68 17.44
N GLU A 46 7.05 -20.65 16.54
CA GLU A 46 7.19 -20.35 15.11
C GLU A 46 5.95 -19.61 14.62
N LEU A 47 6.18 -18.55 13.84
CA LEU A 47 5.14 -17.75 13.18
C LEU A 47 4.13 -18.63 12.44
N ILE A 48 4.59 -19.76 11.91
CA ILE A 48 3.91 -20.62 10.95
C ILE A 48 4.22 -22.06 11.34
N LYS A 49 3.28 -22.77 11.98
CA LYS A 49 3.32 -24.23 11.87
C LYS A 49 3.09 -24.56 10.41
N ARG A 50 4.15 -24.87 9.65
CA ARG A 50 4.00 -25.53 8.35
C ARG A 50 3.20 -26.80 8.60
N GLY A 51 1.94 -26.81 8.21
CA GLY A 51 1.18 -28.05 8.12
C GLY A 51 1.87 -28.94 7.10
N THR A 52 2.64 -29.93 7.54
CA THR A 52 2.91 -31.12 6.73
C THR A 52 2.27 -32.29 7.47
N PRO A 53 1.52 -33.16 6.78
CA PRO A 53 2.14 -34.09 5.82
C PRO A 53 1.33 -34.45 4.54
N ASN A 54 2.06 -34.73 3.45
CA ASN A 54 1.79 -35.69 2.36
C ASN A 54 0.37 -35.83 1.75
N ASN A 55 0.20 -35.35 0.50
CA ASN A 55 0.11 -36.16 -0.72
C ASN A 55 -0.36 -35.27 -1.89
N GLY A 56 0.51 -35.01 -2.88
CA GLY A 56 0.10 -34.48 -4.20
C GLY A 56 -0.36 -33.02 -4.29
N ASN A 57 -0.52 -32.30 -3.19
CA ASN A 57 -0.98 -30.92 -3.18
C ASN A 57 0.19 -29.94 -3.00
N THR A 58 0.11 -28.75 -3.61
CA THR A 58 1.19 -27.75 -3.74
C THR A 58 1.69 -27.12 -2.43
N GLY A 59 1.20 -27.56 -1.28
CA GLY A 59 1.56 -26.99 0.03
C GLY A 59 0.84 -25.69 0.39
N PHE A 60 0.05 -25.11 -0.52
CA PHE A 60 -0.57 -23.80 -0.34
C PHE A 60 -2.07 -23.83 0.01
N GLU A 61 -2.71 -25.00 0.15
CA GLU A 61 -4.18 -25.13 0.12
C GLU A 61 -4.94 -24.73 1.40
N GLN A 62 -4.24 -24.27 2.44
CA GLN A 62 -4.87 -23.77 3.66
C GLN A 62 -4.37 -22.37 4.01
N ARG A 63 -5.30 -21.44 4.25
CA ARG A 63 -5.01 -20.19 4.96
C ARG A 63 -4.69 -20.52 6.40
N THR A 64 -3.42 -20.79 6.71
CA THR A 64 -3.10 -21.39 8.02
C THR A 64 -3.01 -20.42 9.19
N LEU A 65 -3.08 -19.08 9.03
CA LEU A 65 -3.01 -18.20 10.21
C LEU A 65 -3.23 -16.69 9.97
N HIS A 66 -4.33 -16.25 9.33
CA HIS A 66 -4.33 -14.81 9.02
C HIS A 66 -5.64 -14.02 9.00
N ALA A 67 -5.45 -12.71 9.24
CA ALA A 67 -5.81 -11.97 10.46
C ALA A 67 -5.32 -12.62 11.77
N LEU A 68 -4.84 -11.78 12.70
CA LEU A 68 -4.55 -12.15 14.09
C LEU A 68 -5.62 -13.03 14.72
N ILE A 69 -6.87 -12.76 14.35
CA ILE A 69 -8.04 -13.55 14.69
C ILE A 69 -8.42 -14.39 13.46
N ASP A 70 -8.42 -15.71 13.61
CA ASP A 70 -8.78 -16.64 12.54
C ASP A 70 -10.24 -16.42 12.11
N PRO A 71 -10.51 -15.97 10.86
CA PRO A 71 -11.86 -15.79 10.36
C PRO A 71 -12.70 -17.07 10.44
N ALA A 72 -12.10 -18.25 10.27
CA ALA A 72 -12.79 -19.53 10.31
C ALA A 72 -13.34 -19.88 11.71
N SER A 73 -12.90 -19.16 12.76
CA SER A 73 -13.46 -19.31 14.10
C SER A 73 -14.87 -18.71 14.27
N PHE A 74 -15.31 -17.86 13.33
CA PHE A 74 -16.63 -17.22 13.37
C PHE A 74 -17.66 -17.97 12.54
N LYS A 75 -18.93 -17.96 12.97
CA LYS A 75 -20.04 -18.43 12.14
C LYS A 75 -20.25 -17.52 10.93
N TYR A 76 -20.55 -18.13 9.79
CA TYR A 76 -20.92 -17.41 8.58
C TYR A 76 -22.26 -16.68 8.79
N ASN A 77 -22.31 -15.42 8.39
CA ASN A 77 -23.45 -14.52 8.46
C ASN A 77 -23.60 -13.78 7.13
N GLU A 78 -24.46 -14.31 6.27
CA GLU A 78 -24.78 -13.76 4.95
C GLU A 78 -25.03 -12.25 4.99
N LYS A 79 -25.83 -11.77 5.94
CA LYS A 79 -26.21 -10.35 6.01
C LYS A 79 -25.04 -9.45 6.36
N GLU A 80 -24.16 -9.91 7.25
CA GLU A 80 -22.97 -9.15 7.62
C GLU A 80 -21.96 -9.11 6.47
N GLN A 81 -21.84 -10.20 5.73
CA GLN A 81 -20.76 -10.39 4.76
C GLN A 81 -21.17 -10.05 3.33
N TYR A 82 -22.47 -9.89 3.09
CA TYR A 82 -22.99 -9.35 1.84
C TYR A 82 -22.51 -7.91 1.65
N VAL A 83 -21.99 -7.63 0.46
CA VAL A 83 -21.66 -6.28 -0.01
C VAL A 83 -22.46 -6.04 -1.28
N ASP A 84 -23.15 -4.90 -1.35
CA ASP A 84 -23.96 -4.58 -2.52
C ASP A 84 -23.08 -4.24 -3.72
N LEU A 85 -23.21 -5.02 -4.78
CA LEU A 85 -22.49 -4.85 -6.05
C LEU A 85 -23.45 -4.73 -7.25
N THR A 86 -24.75 -4.60 -7.00
CA THR A 86 -25.79 -4.78 -8.03
C THR A 86 -26.85 -3.68 -8.05
N SER A 87 -27.01 -2.90 -6.97
CA SER A 87 -27.91 -1.75 -6.98
C SER A 87 -27.50 -0.68 -8.00
N ASP A 88 -28.39 0.26 -8.30
CA ASP A 88 -28.05 1.38 -9.17
C ASP A 88 -26.91 2.26 -8.62
N GLU A 89 -26.73 2.27 -7.29
CA GLU A 89 -25.62 2.97 -6.63
C GLU A 89 -24.30 2.22 -6.83
N HIS A 90 -24.31 0.90 -6.60
CA HIS A 90 -23.09 0.09 -6.49
C HIS A 90 -22.83 -0.93 -7.59
N LYS A 91 -23.65 -0.97 -8.64
CA LYS A 91 -23.36 -1.76 -9.83
C LYS A 91 -22.05 -1.32 -10.47
N PHE A 92 -21.37 -2.30 -11.07
CA PHE A 92 -20.20 -2.05 -11.89
C PHE A 92 -20.55 -1.11 -13.05
N ILE A 93 -19.78 -0.03 -13.18
CA ILE A 93 -19.79 0.85 -14.35
C ILE A 93 -18.32 1.01 -14.79
N PRO A 94 -17.99 0.70 -16.06
CA PRO A 94 -16.63 0.87 -16.54
C PRO A 94 -16.23 2.36 -16.48
N PRO A 95 -14.93 2.67 -16.24
CA PRO A 95 -14.46 4.05 -16.21
C PRO A 95 -14.71 4.73 -17.56
N GLY A 96 -15.19 5.97 -17.50
CA GLY A 96 -15.25 6.86 -18.67
C GLY A 96 -13.86 7.38 -19.06
N ALA A 97 -13.79 8.08 -20.18
CA ALA A 97 -12.52 8.58 -20.74
C ALA A 97 -11.74 9.55 -19.82
N ASN A 98 -12.40 10.16 -18.83
CA ASN A 98 -11.80 11.09 -17.88
C ASN A 98 -11.70 10.51 -16.46
N ASP A 99 -12.11 9.26 -16.25
CA ASP A 99 -12.08 8.63 -14.95
C ASP A 99 -10.69 8.04 -14.70
N ILE A 100 -10.11 8.37 -13.55
CA ILE A 100 -8.75 8.00 -13.20
C ILE A 100 -8.72 6.62 -12.56
N ARG A 101 -7.80 5.76 -13.00
CA ARG A 101 -7.46 4.48 -12.38
C ARG A 101 -5.93 4.41 -12.19
N GLY A 102 -5.49 3.59 -11.24
CA GLY A 102 -4.08 3.51 -10.84
C GLY A 102 -3.59 2.09 -10.59
N PRO A 103 -2.46 1.92 -9.87
CA PRO A 103 -1.82 0.63 -9.66
C PRO A 103 -2.57 -0.24 -8.65
N CYS A 104 -3.49 0.34 -7.87
CA CYS A 104 -4.23 -0.39 -6.85
C CYS A 104 -5.56 -0.95 -7.41
N PRO A 105 -5.66 -2.26 -7.69
CA PRO A 105 -6.90 -2.86 -8.20
C PRO A 105 -8.08 -2.70 -7.24
N GLY A 106 -7.83 -2.76 -5.93
CA GLY A 106 -8.86 -2.56 -4.89
C GLY A 106 -9.46 -1.15 -4.93
N LEU A 107 -8.68 -0.10 -5.14
CA LEU A 107 -9.22 1.25 -5.26
C LEU A 107 -9.92 1.47 -6.61
N ASN A 108 -9.37 0.89 -7.68
CA ASN A 108 -9.98 0.93 -9.01
C ASN A 108 -11.38 0.31 -9.01
N LEU A 109 -11.54 -0.87 -8.40
CA LEU A 109 -12.84 -1.52 -8.31
C LEU A 109 -13.81 -0.76 -7.41
N LEU A 110 -13.35 -0.14 -6.31
CA LEU A 110 -14.24 0.64 -5.46
C LEU A 110 -14.78 1.88 -6.19
N ALA A 111 -13.99 2.50 -7.06
CA ALA A 111 -14.46 3.55 -7.96
C ALA A 111 -15.41 2.99 -9.05
N ASN A 112 -15.14 1.81 -9.61
CA ASN A 112 -16.03 1.15 -10.58
C ASN A 112 -17.37 0.72 -9.98
N HIS A 113 -17.43 0.49 -8.67
CA HIS A 113 -18.64 0.17 -7.90
C HIS A 113 -19.19 1.37 -7.12
N GLY A 114 -18.71 2.60 -7.35
CA GLY A 114 -19.27 3.81 -6.74
C GLY A 114 -19.13 3.93 -5.22
N TYR A 115 -18.34 3.06 -4.56
CA TYR A 115 -17.96 3.22 -3.15
C TYR A 115 -16.95 4.36 -2.98
N LEU A 116 -16.10 4.55 -3.98
CA LEU A 116 -15.35 5.80 -4.18
C LEU A 116 -16.00 6.60 -5.30
N ASN A 117 -15.66 7.89 -5.37
CA ASN A 117 -16.05 8.70 -6.53
C ASN A 117 -15.55 8.03 -7.82
N ARG A 118 -16.47 7.83 -8.77
CA ARG A 118 -16.22 7.06 -10.01
C ARG A 118 -15.10 7.67 -10.87
N ASN A 119 -14.87 8.98 -10.73
CA ASN A 119 -13.79 9.71 -11.40
C ASN A 119 -12.38 9.38 -10.89
N GLY A 120 -12.24 8.60 -9.81
CA GLY A 120 -10.94 8.23 -9.24
C GLY A 120 -10.28 9.27 -8.34
N VAL A 121 -10.99 10.36 -7.99
CA VAL A 121 -10.54 11.35 -7.00
C VAL A 121 -11.40 11.21 -5.75
N THR A 122 -10.81 10.70 -4.68
CA THR A 122 -11.48 10.48 -3.39
C THR A 122 -11.01 11.51 -2.36
N ASN A 123 -11.54 11.42 -1.14
CA ASN A 123 -11.02 12.12 0.01
C ASN A 123 -10.66 11.16 1.14
N LEU A 124 -9.91 11.68 2.12
CA LEU A 124 -9.48 10.97 3.33
C LEU A 124 -10.57 10.08 3.91
N TYR A 125 -11.77 10.63 4.11
CA TYR A 125 -12.82 9.95 4.86
C TYR A 125 -13.63 8.96 4.05
N GLN A 126 -13.90 9.29 2.78
CA GLN A 126 -14.57 8.38 1.86
C GLN A 126 -13.75 7.11 1.63
N ALA A 127 -12.42 7.24 1.53
CA ALA A 127 -11.55 6.10 1.35
C ALA A 127 -11.59 5.13 2.54
N ILE A 128 -11.51 5.67 3.77
CA ILE A 128 -11.57 4.87 5.01
C ILE A 128 -12.90 4.13 5.11
N ASP A 129 -14.01 4.83 4.87
CA ASP A 129 -15.35 4.25 4.89
C ASP A 129 -15.50 3.14 3.84
N ALA A 130 -15.07 3.38 2.60
CA ALA A 130 -15.18 2.42 1.51
C ALA A 130 -14.40 1.13 1.77
N ILE A 131 -13.12 1.22 2.15
CA ILE A 131 -12.31 0.01 2.38
C ILE A 131 -12.75 -0.75 3.64
N SER A 132 -13.25 -0.05 4.66
CA SER A 132 -13.78 -0.69 5.85
C SER A 132 -15.09 -1.44 5.55
N ARG A 133 -16.00 -0.81 4.82
CA ARG A 133 -17.28 -1.42 4.41
C ARG A 133 -17.09 -2.61 3.48
N VAL A 134 -16.29 -2.45 2.43
CA VAL A 134 -16.17 -3.49 1.40
C VAL A 134 -15.22 -4.59 1.83
N PHE A 135 -14.04 -4.25 2.34
CA PHE A 135 -12.98 -5.24 2.59
C PHE A 135 -12.84 -5.66 4.06
N GLY A 136 -13.54 -5.02 5.00
CA GLY A 136 -13.38 -5.30 6.43
C GLY A 136 -12.04 -4.82 6.99
N VAL A 137 -11.52 -3.71 6.46
CA VAL A 137 -10.31 -3.04 6.96
C VAL A 137 -10.62 -2.22 8.21
N GLU A 138 -9.74 -2.29 9.21
CA GLU A 138 -9.85 -1.50 10.43
C GLU A 138 -9.62 -0.01 10.18
N LEU A 139 -10.19 0.80 11.07
CA LEU A 139 -10.22 2.24 10.90
C LEU A 139 -8.84 2.88 11.04
N ASP A 140 -7.92 2.33 11.83
CA ASP A 140 -6.55 2.81 11.94
C ASP A 140 -5.73 2.53 10.69
N LEU A 141 -5.81 1.32 10.15
CA LEU A 141 -5.13 0.99 8.91
C LEU A 141 -5.66 1.87 7.78
N GLY A 142 -6.99 1.99 7.66
CA GLY A 142 -7.58 2.88 6.67
C GLY A 142 -7.16 4.34 6.86
N LEU A 143 -7.12 4.82 8.09
CA LEU A 143 -6.67 6.17 8.40
C LEU A 143 -5.19 6.35 8.03
N ALA A 144 -4.31 5.44 8.40
CA ALA A 144 -2.89 5.52 8.12
C ALA A 144 -2.62 5.55 6.60
N LEU A 145 -3.24 4.65 5.83
CA LEU A 145 -3.11 4.58 4.37
C LEU A 145 -3.64 5.85 3.70
N SER A 146 -4.85 6.28 4.08
CA SER A 146 -5.49 7.43 3.42
C SER A 146 -4.88 8.76 3.83
N ALA A 147 -4.40 8.90 5.07
CA ALA A 147 -3.65 10.07 5.53
C ALA A 147 -2.30 10.17 4.80
N TYR A 148 -1.59 9.07 4.62
CA TYR A 148 -0.35 9.04 3.83
C TYR A 148 -0.61 9.49 2.39
N ALA A 149 -1.64 8.93 1.72
CA ALA A 149 -2.02 9.34 0.37
C ALA A 149 -2.41 10.82 0.30
N THR A 150 -3.14 11.35 1.28
CA THR A 150 -3.52 12.77 1.33
C THR A 150 -2.31 13.68 1.44
N VAL A 151 -1.31 13.31 2.24
CA VAL A 151 -0.10 14.13 2.46
C VAL A 151 0.81 14.14 1.25
N PHE A 152 1.08 12.97 0.66
CA PHE A 152 2.15 12.80 -0.33
C PHE A 152 1.67 12.69 -1.77
N ASN A 153 0.45 12.22 -1.97
CA ASN A 153 -0.14 11.97 -3.30
C ASN A 153 -1.34 12.87 -3.59
N GLY A 154 -1.75 13.66 -2.59
CA GLY A 154 -2.95 14.48 -2.60
C GLY A 154 -2.72 15.89 -2.08
N ASN A 155 -3.77 16.45 -1.48
CA ASN A 155 -3.78 17.80 -0.98
C ASN A 155 -4.42 17.88 0.41
N ILE A 156 -3.63 18.33 1.40
CA ILE A 156 -4.07 18.44 2.79
C ILE A 156 -5.12 19.54 3.03
N LEU A 157 -5.29 20.50 2.11
CA LEU A 157 -6.21 21.63 2.30
C LEU A 157 -7.65 21.28 1.96
N ASP A 158 -7.87 20.33 1.05
CA ASP A 158 -9.20 19.81 0.70
C ASP A 158 -9.37 18.33 1.03
N LEU A 159 -8.32 17.69 1.58
CA LEU A 159 -8.26 16.28 1.97
C LEU A 159 -8.45 15.31 0.81
N THR A 160 -8.28 15.77 -0.43
CA THR A 160 -8.46 14.94 -1.62
C THR A 160 -7.16 14.30 -2.08
N TRP A 161 -7.28 13.16 -2.75
CA TRP A 161 -6.18 12.47 -3.41
C TRP A 161 -6.71 11.59 -4.53
N SER A 162 -5.84 11.28 -5.49
CA SER A 162 -6.17 10.48 -6.67
C SER A 162 -5.73 9.03 -6.48
N ILE A 163 -6.62 8.09 -6.79
CA ILE A 163 -6.31 6.65 -6.83
C ILE A 163 -5.41 6.27 -8.00
N GLY A 164 -5.15 7.23 -8.90
CA GLY A 164 -4.32 7.06 -10.08
C GLY A 164 -3.32 8.18 -10.25
N GLY A 165 -3.24 8.73 -11.47
CA GLY A 165 -2.32 9.79 -11.84
C GLY A 165 -2.72 11.18 -11.31
N PRO A 166 -2.08 12.24 -11.84
CA PRO A 166 -2.33 13.59 -11.37
C PRO A 166 -3.79 14.02 -11.53
N TYR A 167 -4.26 14.85 -10.61
CA TYR A 167 -5.63 15.40 -10.63
C TYR A 167 -5.61 16.89 -10.28
N GLN A 168 -6.75 17.58 -10.42
CA GLN A 168 -6.89 18.97 -9.96
C GLN A 168 -7.60 19.02 -8.61
N SER A 169 -6.95 19.65 -7.64
CA SER A 169 -7.50 19.88 -6.31
C SER A 169 -8.74 20.80 -6.39
N GLN A 170 -9.54 20.84 -5.32
CA GLN A 170 -10.73 21.68 -5.20
C GLN A 170 -10.55 22.80 -4.16
N GLY A 171 -11.40 23.82 -4.21
CA GLY A 171 -11.41 24.91 -3.23
C GLY A 171 -10.03 25.54 -3.01
N LEU A 172 -9.57 25.56 -1.74
CA LEU A 172 -8.26 26.09 -1.37
C LEU A 172 -7.08 25.27 -1.93
N GLY A 173 -7.29 23.99 -2.22
CA GLY A 173 -6.28 23.15 -2.86
C GLY A 173 -5.88 23.62 -4.26
N LYS A 174 -6.79 24.28 -5.00
CA LYS A 174 -6.45 24.91 -6.30
C LYS A 174 -5.36 25.97 -6.19
N LEU A 175 -5.28 26.66 -5.05
CA LEU A 175 -4.24 27.66 -4.83
C LEU A 175 -2.87 27.01 -4.65
N THR A 176 -2.81 25.88 -3.94
CA THR A 176 -1.54 25.14 -3.79
C THR A 176 -1.12 24.49 -5.10
N ASP A 177 -2.06 24.03 -5.93
CA ASP A 177 -1.75 23.48 -7.25
C ASP A 177 -1.01 24.50 -8.14
N ILE A 178 -1.47 25.76 -8.14
CA ILE A 178 -0.81 26.85 -8.88
C ILE A 178 0.61 27.12 -8.36
N LEU A 179 0.78 27.07 -7.03
CA LEU A 179 2.04 27.42 -6.39
C LEU A 179 3.09 26.30 -6.46
N LEU A 180 2.66 25.05 -6.29
CA LEU A 180 3.52 23.89 -6.03
C LEU A 180 3.46 22.81 -7.11
N GLY A 181 2.50 22.89 -8.04
CA GLY A 181 2.14 21.82 -8.98
C GLY A 181 0.94 21.02 -8.45
N THR A 182 0.25 20.33 -9.34
CA THR A 182 -0.83 19.43 -8.94
C THR A 182 -0.28 18.17 -8.27
N PRO A 183 -1.04 17.52 -7.38
CA PRO A 183 -0.60 16.28 -6.77
C PRO A 183 -0.48 15.16 -7.80
N GLY A 184 0.48 14.25 -7.60
CA GLY A 184 0.78 13.17 -8.54
C GLY A 184 -0.17 11.96 -8.48
N GLY A 185 -0.98 11.85 -7.42
CA GLY A 185 -1.76 10.63 -7.13
C GLY A 185 -0.87 9.43 -6.74
N ILE A 186 -1.47 8.29 -6.42
CA ILE A 186 -0.73 7.16 -5.84
C ILE A 186 0.24 6.48 -6.83
N ASN A 187 0.15 6.80 -8.13
CA ASN A 187 1.07 6.30 -9.18
C ASN A 187 2.45 6.94 -9.09
N ALA A 188 2.62 7.98 -8.25
CA ALA A 188 3.90 8.63 -8.07
C ALA A 188 4.93 7.64 -7.49
N HIS A 189 5.91 7.32 -8.32
CA HIS A 189 6.93 6.32 -8.04
C HIS A 189 7.76 6.69 -6.80
N ASN A 190 8.06 5.69 -5.97
CA ASN A 190 8.78 5.78 -4.69
C ASN A 190 8.10 6.62 -3.59
N ILE A 191 6.85 7.02 -3.79
CA ILE A 191 6.05 7.71 -2.76
C ILE A 191 5.10 6.71 -2.10
N TYR A 192 4.17 6.16 -2.88
CA TYR A 192 3.19 5.17 -2.45
C TYR A 192 3.38 3.89 -3.27
N GLU A 193 3.42 4.04 -4.59
CA GLU A 193 3.86 3.01 -5.52
C GLU A 193 5.34 2.69 -5.33
N GLY A 194 5.69 1.42 -5.56
CA GLY A 194 7.06 0.93 -5.48
C GLY A 194 7.29 -0.29 -6.36
N ASP A 195 8.57 -0.54 -6.63
CA ASP A 195 9.04 -1.66 -7.45
C ASP A 195 8.67 -3.03 -6.88
N ALA A 196 8.81 -4.06 -7.72
CA ALA A 196 8.45 -5.45 -7.44
C ALA A 196 6.96 -5.61 -7.10
N SER A 197 6.11 -4.86 -7.81
CA SER A 197 4.65 -5.01 -7.75
C SER A 197 4.19 -6.37 -8.27
N ILE A 198 3.05 -6.85 -7.75
CA ILE A 198 2.47 -8.19 -8.01
C ILE A 198 2.45 -8.50 -9.51
N VAL A 199 1.83 -7.62 -10.29
CA VAL A 199 1.58 -7.81 -11.73
C VAL A 199 1.77 -6.53 -12.55
N ARG A 200 2.48 -5.53 -12.01
CA ARG A 200 2.84 -4.27 -12.70
C ARG A 200 4.37 -4.23 -12.89
N GLN A 201 4.83 -3.55 -13.92
CA GLN A 201 6.26 -3.33 -14.14
C GLN A 201 6.81 -2.27 -13.20
N ASP A 202 8.11 -2.38 -12.91
CA ASP A 202 8.82 -1.37 -12.16
C ASP A 202 8.99 -0.12 -13.03
N TYR A 203 8.86 1.07 -12.43
CA TYR A 203 8.89 2.35 -13.16
C TYR A 203 10.18 2.52 -13.99
N TYR A 204 11.33 2.13 -13.43
CA TYR A 204 12.62 2.26 -14.11
C TYR A 204 13.11 0.99 -14.83
N GLN A 205 12.28 -0.05 -14.93
CA GLN A 205 12.68 -1.27 -15.63
C GLN A 205 12.87 -0.99 -17.14
N PRO A 206 13.95 -1.51 -17.75
CA PRO A 206 14.15 -1.40 -19.18
C PRO A 206 12.96 -1.95 -19.97
N GLY A 207 12.42 -1.13 -20.88
CA GLY A 207 11.26 -1.49 -21.70
C GLY A 207 9.89 -1.35 -21.02
N ALA A 208 9.83 -0.85 -19.78
CA ALA A 208 8.56 -0.53 -19.12
C ALA A 208 8.01 0.84 -19.54
N ASP A 209 8.82 1.71 -20.17
CA ASP A 209 8.45 3.08 -20.55
C ASP A 209 7.82 3.90 -19.41
N HIS A 210 8.24 3.63 -18.17
CA HIS A 210 7.70 4.23 -16.94
C HIS A 210 6.22 3.89 -16.66
N ASP A 211 5.70 2.81 -17.22
CA ASP A 211 4.38 2.27 -16.88
C ASP A 211 4.46 1.38 -15.63
N ASN A 212 4.09 1.98 -14.50
CA ASN A 212 3.92 1.32 -13.20
C ASN A 212 2.43 1.10 -12.84
N VAL A 213 1.51 1.20 -13.82
CA VAL A 213 0.07 1.22 -13.58
C VAL A 213 -0.63 -0.01 -14.18
N LEU A 214 -0.33 -0.31 -15.45
CA LEU A 214 -1.05 -1.34 -16.19
C LEU A 214 -0.59 -2.75 -15.83
N VAL A 215 -1.53 -3.69 -15.83
CA VAL A 215 -1.21 -5.12 -15.66
C VAL A 215 -0.29 -5.57 -16.79
N HIS A 216 0.86 -6.09 -16.40
CA HIS A 216 1.81 -6.75 -17.29
C HIS A 216 1.46 -8.25 -17.34
N LEU A 217 0.81 -8.67 -18.43
CA LEU A 217 0.29 -10.03 -18.57
C LEU A 217 1.31 -11.15 -18.31
N PRO A 218 2.61 -11.03 -18.68
CA PRO A 218 3.61 -12.02 -18.28
C PRO A 218 3.71 -12.22 -16.76
N TYR A 219 3.68 -11.16 -15.95
CA TYR A 219 3.73 -11.29 -14.49
C TYR A 219 2.43 -11.85 -13.92
N PHE A 220 1.30 -11.54 -14.55
CA PHE A 220 0.03 -12.17 -14.21
C PHE A 220 0.06 -13.67 -14.53
N GLN A 221 0.65 -14.07 -15.66
CA GLN A 221 0.84 -15.47 -16.02
C GLN A 221 1.79 -16.18 -15.05
N ASP A 222 2.88 -15.55 -14.63
CA ASP A 222 3.78 -16.11 -13.60
C ASP A 222 3.03 -16.42 -12.30
N LEU A 223 2.09 -15.55 -11.89
CA LEU A 223 1.23 -15.78 -10.73
C LEU A 223 0.27 -16.96 -10.94
N LEU A 224 -0.37 -17.06 -12.11
CA LEU A 224 -1.24 -18.19 -12.44
C LEU A 224 -0.45 -19.51 -12.49
N ASP A 225 0.76 -19.50 -13.04
CA ASP A 225 1.66 -20.66 -13.12
C ASP A 225 2.07 -21.13 -11.73
N LEU A 226 2.35 -20.21 -10.80
CA LEU A 226 2.60 -20.54 -9.40
C LEU A 226 1.38 -21.19 -8.73
N GLY A 227 0.17 -20.78 -9.11
CA GLY A 227 -1.11 -21.41 -8.78
C GLY A 227 -1.45 -22.66 -9.60
N ASN A 228 -0.50 -23.23 -10.34
CA ASN A 228 -0.67 -24.37 -11.25
C ASN A 228 -1.73 -24.19 -12.35
N ASN A 229 -2.11 -22.96 -12.68
CA ASN A 229 -3.26 -22.65 -13.53
C ASN A 229 -4.54 -23.38 -13.08
N ASP A 230 -4.74 -23.55 -11.77
CA ASP A 230 -5.91 -24.23 -11.22
C ASP A 230 -7.16 -23.35 -11.34
N GLN A 231 -8.12 -23.80 -12.17
CA GLN A 231 -9.36 -23.08 -12.48
C GLN A 231 -10.56 -23.61 -11.67
N THR A 232 -10.31 -24.43 -10.64
CA THR A 232 -11.36 -25.03 -9.82
C THR A 232 -12.08 -23.94 -9.02
N GLU A 233 -13.32 -23.61 -9.41
CA GLU A 233 -14.16 -22.66 -8.67
C GLU A 233 -14.33 -23.11 -7.21
N GLY A 234 -14.22 -22.17 -6.27
CA GLY A 234 -14.34 -22.48 -4.84
C GLY A 234 -13.06 -22.98 -4.17
N LYS A 235 -12.01 -23.36 -4.92
CA LYS A 235 -10.74 -23.81 -4.34
C LYS A 235 -9.88 -22.61 -3.93
N ASP A 236 -9.30 -22.68 -2.73
CA ASP A 236 -8.38 -21.65 -2.26
C ASP A 236 -6.99 -21.87 -2.85
N VAL A 237 -6.74 -21.24 -4.00
CA VAL A 237 -5.51 -21.42 -4.77
C VAL A 237 -4.50 -20.34 -4.37
N TYR A 238 -4.91 -19.08 -4.41
CA TYR A 238 -4.02 -17.93 -4.18
C TYR A 238 -4.04 -17.52 -2.71
N THR A 239 -3.54 -18.41 -1.86
CA THR A 239 -3.36 -18.13 -0.44
C THR A 239 -2.25 -17.11 -0.23
N ALA A 240 -2.18 -16.54 0.97
CA ALA A 240 -1.14 -15.54 1.24
C ALA A 240 0.28 -16.10 1.17
N GLU A 241 0.49 -17.37 1.50
CA GLU A 241 1.82 -17.97 1.35
C GLU A 241 2.21 -18.04 -0.14
N LEU A 242 1.27 -18.39 -1.02
CA LEU A 242 1.49 -18.35 -2.47
C LEU A 242 1.74 -16.91 -2.97
N MET A 243 0.93 -15.93 -2.54
CA MET A 243 1.11 -14.53 -2.95
C MET A 243 2.46 -13.96 -2.43
N LEU A 244 2.88 -14.30 -1.21
CA LEU A 244 4.19 -13.88 -0.69
C LEU A 244 5.35 -14.65 -1.34
N GLN A 245 5.16 -15.90 -1.77
CA GLN A 245 6.12 -16.59 -2.62
C GLN A 245 6.25 -15.89 -3.99
N HIS A 246 5.12 -15.45 -4.58
CA HIS A 246 5.14 -14.63 -5.79
C HIS A 246 5.86 -13.30 -5.57
N LYS A 247 5.69 -12.67 -4.40
CA LYS A 247 6.42 -11.46 -4.02
C LYS A 247 7.93 -11.66 -4.00
N SER A 248 8.40 -12.78 -3.46
CA SER A 248 9.82 -13.16 -3.51
C SER A 248 10.29 -13.29 -4.97
N ASN A 249 9.53 -14.00 -5.81
CA ASN A 249 9.86 -14.15 -7.23
C ASN A 249 9.98 -12.77 -7.93
N ARG A 250 9.00 -11.88 -7.69
CA ARG A 250 8.98 -10.53 -8.25
C ARG A 250 10.15 -9.69 -7.76
N TRP A 251 10.49 -9.76 -6.48
CA TRP A 251 11.65 -9.07 -5.90
C TRP A 251 12.96 -9.50 -6.56
N HIS A 252 13.21 -10.81 -6.67
CA HIS A 252 14.43 -11.33 -7.32
C HIS A 252 14.47 -10.97 -8.81
N GLN A 253 13.32 -11.00 -9.48
CA GLN A 253 13.22 -10.57 -10.87
C GLN A 253 13.57 -9.08 -11.03
N SER A 254 13.08 -8.20 -10.15
CA SER A 254 13.44 -6.78 -10.17
C SER A 254 14.94 -6.57 -9.94
N VAL A 255 15.55 -7.29 -9.00
CA VAL A 255 17.02 -7.28 -8.81
C VAL A 255 17.74 -7.69 -10.10
N ALA A 256 17.25 -8.73 -10.78
CA ALA A 256 17.90 -9.30 -11.96
C ALA A 256 17.70 -8.50 -13.25
N THR A 257 16.66 -7.66 -13.34
CA THR A 257 16.24 -7.02 -14.61
C THR A 257 16.21 -5.50 -14.57
N ASN A 258 16.02 -4.89 -13.40
CA ASN A 258 15.93 -3.44 -13.25
C ASN A 258 17.23 -2.90 -12.60
N PRO A 259 18.16 -2.28 -13.36
CA PRO A 259 19.40 -1.72 -12.80
C PRO A 259 19.17 -0.57 -11.82
N LEU A 260 17.95 -0.03 -11.78
CA LEU A 260 17.49 1.03 -10.89
C LEU A 260 16.46 0.53 -9.88
N PHE A 261 16.35 -0.79 -9.67
CA PHE A 261 15.46 -1.37 -8.66
C PHE A 261 15.69 -0.71 -7.30
N PHE A 262 14.62 -0.23 -6.67
CA PHE A 262 14.67 0.39 -5.35
C PHE A 262 13.51 -0.08 -4.47
N ASN A 263 13.85 -0.77 -3.38
CA ASN A 263 12.95 -1.19 -2.33
C ASN A 263 12.95 -0.15 -1.20
N SER A 264 12.09 0.87 -1.32
CA SER A 264 11.95 1.94 -0.31
C SER A 264 11.34 1.41 0.99
N ALA A 265 11.50 2.13 2.10
CA ALA A 265 11.01 1.68 3.42
C ALA A 265 9.49 1.71 3.55
N PHE A 266 8.80 2.53 2.75
CA PHE A 266 7.33 2.56 2.73
C PHE A 266 6.76 1.86 1.50
N GLY A 267 6.96 2.41 0.30
CA GLY A 267 6.42 1.85 -0.95
C GLY A 267 6.91 0.41 -1.22
N GLY A 268 8.22 0.19 -1.12
CA GLY A 268 8.82 -1.13 -1.34
C GLY A 268 8.51 -2.12 -0.20
N LEU A 269 9.08 -1.89 0.97
CA LEU A 269 8.98 -2.80 2.12
C LEU A 269 7.53 -3.00 2.58
N VAL A 270 6.81 -1.92 2.90
CA VAL A 270 5.49 -2.01 3.54
C VAL A 270 4.38 -2.20 2.50
N VAL A 271 4.22 -1.27 1.57
CA VAL A 271 3.05 -1.24 0.68
C VAL A 271 3.03 -2.43 -0.26
N THR A 272 4.11 -2.69 -1.00
CA THR A 272 4.08 -3.78 -1.99
C THR A 272 4.00 -5.17 -1.35
N THR A 273 4.58 -5.37 -0.16
CA THR A 273 4.45 -6.64 0.58
C THR A 273 3.06 -6.81 1.19
N ALA A 274 2.49 -5.75 1.76
CA ALA A 274 1.12 -5.77 2.27
C ALA A 274 0.10 -5.97 1.15
N ALA A 275 0.35 -5.46 -0.05
CA ALA A 275 -0.55 -5.61 -1.20
C ALA A 275 -0.80 -7.08 -1.57
N GLU A 276 0.21 -7.94 -1.45
CA GLU A 276 0.10 -9.38 -1.68
C GLU A 276 -0.91 -10.01 -0.72
N ARG A 277 -0.85 -9.59 0.55
CA ARG A 277 -1.79 -10.00 1.59
C ARG A 277 -3.18 -9.43 1.35
N PHE A 278 -3.28 -8.16 0.95
CA PHE A 278 -4.55 -7.54 0.60
C PHE A 278 -5.23 -8.25 -0.55
N VAL A 279 -4.51 -8.66 -1.61
CA VAL A 279 -5.11 -9.46 -2.69
C VAL A 279 -5.57 -10.79 -2.15
N ALA A 280 -4.71 -11.51 -1.41
CA ALA A 280 -5.06 -12.80 -0.84
C ALA A 280 -6.34 -12.73 0.00
N GLU A 281 -6.56 -11.67 0.79
CA GLU A 281 -7.70 -11.55 1.71
C GLU A 281 -8.91 -10.80 1.15
N PHE A 282 -8.70 -9.78 0.32
CA PHE A 282 -9.76 -8.87 -0.13
C PHE A 282 -10.30 -9.24 -1.50
N ALA A 283 -9.54 -10.00 -2.31
CA ALA A 283 -10.09 -10.66 -3.48
C ALA A 283 -10.73 -12.01 -3.12
N ALA A 284 -10.36 -12.62 -1.99
CA ALA A 284 -10.95 -13.88 -1.53
C ALA A 284 -12.44 -13.73 -1.28
N ASN A 285 -13.20 -14.69 -1.79
CA ASN A 285 -14.61 -14.83 -1.45
C ASN A 285 -14.75 -15.56 -0.09
N ASN A 286 -15.91 -15.41 0.54
CA ASN A 286 -16.23 -16.04 1.80
C ASN A 286 -17.56 -16.81 1.70
N THR A 287 -17.60 -18.03 2.22
CA THR A 287 -18.80 -18.87 2.26
C THR A 287 -18.94 -19.58 3.61
N ALA A 288 -20.05 -20.27 3.83
CA ALA A 288 -20.16 -21.23 4.91
C ALA A 288 -19.42 -22.54 4.58
N ASP A 289 -18.68 -23.10 5.54
CA ASP A 289 -18.22 -24.48 5.50
C ASP A 289 -19.34 -25.49 5.86
N GLU A 290 -19.02 -26.78 5.89
CA GLU A 290 -19.97 -27.86 6.23
C GLU A 290 -20.58 -27.72 7.65
N ASN A 291 -19.92 -26.97 8.53
CA ASN A 291 -20.33 -26.73 9.91
C ASN A 291 -20.94 -25.34 10.10
N GLY A 292 -21.10 -24.54 9.04
CA GLY A 292 -21.62 -23.18 9.08
C GLY A 292 -20.64 -22.11 9.57
N TYR A 293 -19.34 -22.40 9.62
CA TYR A 293 -18.28 -21.43 9.90
C TYR A 293 -17.81 -20.75 8.61
N ASN A 294 -17.13 -19.61 8.76
CA ASN A 294 -16.56 -18.91 7.62
C ASN A 294 -15.49 -19.75 6.91
N ARG A 295 -15.51 -19.72 5.59
CA ARG A 295 -14.49 -20.31 4.73
C ARG A 295 -14.10 -19.29 3.67
N LEU A 296 -12.92 -18.69 3.84
CA LEU A 296 -12.35 -17.80 2.84
C LEU A 296 -11.61 -18.61 1.79
N TYR A 297 -11.73 -18.21 0.53
CA TYR A 297 -10.98 -18.80 -0.57
C TYR A 297 -10.74 -17.79 -1.70
N LEU A 298 -9.57 -17.83 -2.33
CA LEU A 298 -9.29 -17.11 -3.56
C LEU A 298 -9.03 -18.10 -4.69
N ASP A 299 -10.05 -18.31 -5.52
CA ASP A 299 -9.95 -19.05 -6.76
C ASP A 299 -9.51 -18.14 -7.92
N GLU A 300 -9.16 -18.73 -9.05
CA GLU A 300 -8.74 -17.97 -10.23
C GLU A 300 -9.83 -17.02 -10.73
N LYS A 301 -11.10 -17.44 -10.66
CA LYS A 301 -12.23 -16.64 -11.12
C LYS A 301 -12.33 -15.30 -10.38
N ASN A 302 -12.20 -15.29 -9.06
CA ASN A 302 -12.20 -14.06 -8.28
C ASN A 302 -10.90 -13.25 -8.50
N LEU A 303 -9.74 -13.91 -8.62
CA LEU A 303 -8.47 -13.23 -8.93
C LEU A 303 -8.53 -12.49 -10.28
N LEU A 304 -8.99 -13.16 -11.33
CA LEU A 304 -9.16 -12.61 -12.67
C LEU A 304 -10.07 -11.39 -12.68
N ALA A 305 -11.22 -11.46 -12.00
CA ALA A 305 -12.14 -10.33 -11.87
C ALA A 305 -11.50 -9.14 -11.13
N PHE A 306 -10.77 -9.41 -10.06
CA PHE A 306 -10.11 -8.39 -9.23
C PHE A 306 -9.06 -7.60 -10.01
N PHE A 307 -8.36 -8.22 -10.95
CA PHE A 307 -7.34 -7.56 -11.80
C PHE A 307 -7.82 -7.22 -13.21
N SER A 308 -9.10 -7.44 -13.54
CA SER A 308 -9.65 -7.22 -14.88
C SER A 308 -8.96 -8.02 -15.99
N VAL A 309 -8.63 -9.27 -15.70
CA VAL A 309 -8.04 -10.21 -16.65
C VAL A 309 -9.07 -11.28 -17.01
N GLU A 310 -9.10 -11.71 -18.26
CA GLU A 310 -9.99 -12.75 -18.77
C GLU A 310 -9.16 -13.82 -19.50
N ARG A 311 -9.54 -15.09 -19.35
CA ARG A 311 -9.06 -16.15 -20.25
C ARG A 311 -9.85 -16.09 -21.55
N THR A 312 -9.13 -16.04 -22.68
CA THR A 312 -9.70 -16.08 -24.03
C THR A 312 -9.11 -17.26 -24.81
N ALA A 313 -9.67 -17.55 -25.99
CA ALA A 313 -9.11 -18.58 -26.88
C ALA A 313 -7.67 -18.25 -27.35
N GLN A 314 -7.24 -16.99 -27.23
CA GLN A 314 -5.92 -16.50 -27.62
C GLN A 314 -4.97 -16.30 -26.42
N GLY A 315 -5.36 -16.73 -25.22
CA GLY A 315 -4.60 -16.50 -23.98
C GLY A 315 -5.26 -15.46 -23.08
N LEU A 316 -4.48 -14.85 -22.19
CA LEU A 316 -4.98 -13.84 -21.25
C LEU A 316 -5.25 -12.51 -21.96
N LYS A 317 -6.34 -11.85 -21.59
CA LYS A 317 -6.69 -10.50 -22.02
C LYS A 317 -6.91 -9.63 -20.80
N TYR A 318 -6.17 -8.52 -20.72
CA TYR A 318 -6.38 -7.48 -19.71
C TYR A 318 -7.24 -6.36 -20.29
N THR A 319 -8.23 -5.89 -19.52
CA THR A 319 -9.00 -4.69 -19.86
C THR A 319 -8.71 -3.59 -18.84
N PRO A 320 -7.93 -2.55 -19.20
CA PRO A 320 -7.53 -1.50 -18.27
C PRO A 320 -8.69 -0.82 -17.55
N GLY A 321 -8.59 -0.70 -16.23
CA GLY A 321 -9.53 0.05 -15.40
C GLY A 321 -10.88 -0.64 -15.14
N HIS A 322 -11.07 -1.89 -15.58
CA HIS A 322 -12.33 -2.64 -15.44
C HIS A 322 -12.32 -3.61 -14.23
N GLU A 323 -11.47 -3.37 -13.23
CA GLU A 323 -11.40 -4.18 -12.01
C GLU A 323 -12.76 -4.21 -11.29
N LYS A 324 -13.17 -5.37 -10.80
CA LYS A 324 -14.48 -5.58 -10.18
C LYS A 324 -14.46 -6.72 -9.17
N LEU A 325 -15.44 -6.72 -8.29
CA LEU A 325 -15.83 -7.92 -7.54
C LEU A 325 -17.01 -8.60 -8.25
N LEU A 326 -17.13 -9.91 -8.09
CA LEU A 326 -18.24 -10.65 -8.65
C LEU A 326 -19.48 -10.51 -7.73
N PRO A 327 -20.72 -10.49 -8.25
CA PRO A 327 -21.92 -10.38 -7.40
C PRO A 327 -22.08 -11.50 -6.35
N SER A 328 -21.42 -12.64 -6.53
CA SER A 328 -21.37 -13.74 -5.56
C SER A 328 -20.36 -13.53 -4.42
N TRP A 329 -19.57 -12.47 -4.50
CA TRP A 329 -18.50 -12.19 -3.55
C TRP A 329 -19.05 -11.68 -2.22
N HIS A 330 -18.54 -12.25 -1.14
CA HIS A 330 -18.83 -11.90 0.24
C HIS A 330 -17.54 -11.60 0.96
N ARG A 331 -17.56 -10.56 1.79
CA ARG A 331 -16.39 -10.15 2.57
C ARG A 331 -16.11 -11.11 3.72
N ARG A 332 -14.92 -10.97 4.29
CA ARG A 332 -14.53 -11.57 5.57
C ARG A 332 -15.46 -11.13 6.72
N PRO A 333 -15.60 -11.93 7.80
CA PRO A 333 -16.41 -11.54 8.95
C PRO A 333 -15.83 -10.30 9.63
N LEU A 334 -16.69 -9.40 10.10
CA LEU A 334 -16.26 -8.19 10.82
C LEU A 334 -15.76 -8.46 12.24
N GLY A 335 -15.94 -9.68 12.75
CA GLY A 335 -15.28 -10.13 13.98
C GLY A 335 -13.79 -10.41 13.82
N ALA A 336 -13.31 -10.52 12.58
CA ALA A 336 -11.89 -10.67 12.25
C ALA A 336 -11.54 -9.65 11.16
N THR A 337 -11.45 -8.37 11.52
CA THR A 337 -11.03 -7.28 10.62
C THR A 337 -9.54 -7.32 10.30
N PHE A 338 -9.10 -6.55 9.30
CA PHE A 338 -7.68 -6.50 8.90
C PHE A 338 -7.07 -5.19 9.42
N GLY A 339 -6.14 -5.31 10.36
CA GLY A 339 -5.60 -4.19 11.12
C GLY A 339 -4.19 -3.75 10.71
N LEU A 340 -3.70 -2.71 11.37
CA LEU A 340 -2.34 -2.20 11.18
C LEU A 340 -1.27 -3.19 11.71
N ASP A 341 -1.61 -3.92 12.76
CA ASP A 341 -0.85 -5.04 13.33
C ASP A 341 -0.69 -6.23 12.37
N ASP A 342 -1.72 -6.53 11.56
CA ASP A 342 -1.62 -7.55 10.52
C ASP A 342 -0.56 -7.21 9.45
N ILE A 343 -0.23 -5.93 9.24
CA ILE A 343 0.88 -5.51 8.36
C ILE A 343 2.21 -5.96 8.94
N VAL A 344 2.41 -5.80 10.25
CA VAL A 344 3.64 -6.23 10.93
C VAL A 344 3.81 -7.75 10.81
N LEU A 345 2.75 -8.50 11.06
CA LEU A 345 2.78 -9.97 10.92
C LEU A 345 2.97 -10.41 9.46
N THR A 346 2.40 -9.69 8.50
CA THR A 346 2.59 -9.95 7.07
C THR A 346 4.06 -9.82 6.69
N LEU A 347 4.76 -8.79 7.20
CA LEU A 347 6.19 -8.60 6.95
C LEU A 347 7.04 -9.71 7.57
N LEU A 348 6.68 -10.18 8.78
CA LEU A 348 7.35 -11.32 9.40
C LEU A 348 7.13 -12.62 8.61
N HIS A 349 5.91 -12.84 8.10
CA HIS A 349 5.61 -13.97 7.23
C HIS A 349 6.43 -13.88 5.94
N ALA A 350 6.45 -12.72 5.28
CA ALA A 350 7.26 -12.49 4.09
C ALA A 350 8.75 -12.82 4.35
N ALA A 351 9.29 -12.40 5.50
CA ALA A 351 10.66 -12.70 5.91
C ALA A 351 10.93 -14.20 6.10
N SER A 352 9.94 -14.96 6.56
CA SER A 352 10.05 -16.41 6.75
C SER A 352 10.04 -17.19 5.44
N ILE A 353 9.47 -16.62 4.38
CA ILE A 353 9.52 -17.16 3.01
C ILE A 353 10.86 -16.77 2.38
N ASP A 354 11.20 -15.48 2.45
CA ASP A 354 12.45 -14.94 1.92
C ASP A 354 12.87 -13.70 2.73
N PRO A 355 13.99 -13.78 3.50
CA PRO A 355 14.48 -12.67 4.30
C PRO A 355 14.75 -11.39 3.49
N SER A 356 15.00 -11.51 2.17
CA SER A 356 15.23 -10.37 1.28
C SER A 356 14.02 -9.42 1.22
N LEU A 357 12.81 -9.93 1.51
CA LEU A 357 11.58 -9.14 1.52
C LEU A 357 11.51 -8.12 2.67
N LEU A 358 12.37 -8.23 3.69
CA LEU A 358 12.54 -7.20 4.74
C LEU A 358 13.62 -6.17 4.43
N SER A 359 14.29 -6.26 3.28
CA SER A 359 15.36 -5.34 2.94
C SER A 359 14.83 -3.94 2.57
N VAL A 360 15.58 -2.91 2.95
CA VAL A 360 15.46 -1.57 2.35
C VAL A 360 16.72 -1.33 1.56
N GLY A 361 16.65 -0.84 0.33
CA GLY A 361 17.84 -0.63 -0.49
C GLY A 361 17.54 -0.73 -1.97
N GLY A 362 18.57 -0.97 -2.79
CA GLY A 362 18.38 -1.06 -4.23
C GLY A 362 19.61 -1.48 -5.00
N ASN A 363 19.44 -1.65 -6.31
CA ASN A 363 20.52 -1.84 -7.25
C ASN A 363 21.35 -0.56 -7.40
N ALA A 364 22.67 -0.72 -7.51
CA ALA A 364 23.64 0.38 -7.61
C ALA A 364 23.89 0.80 -9.08
N GLY A 365 22.81 0.94 -9.87
CA GLY A 365 22.88 1.33 -11.28
C GLY A 365 23.22 0.19 -12.25
N LYS A 366 23.26 -1.05 -11.78
CA LYS A 366 23.41 -2.28 -12.58
C LYS A 366 22.51 -3.37 -12.03
N VAL A 367 22.05 -4.28 -12.88
CA VAL A 367 21.32 -5.48 -12.43
C VAL A 367 22.20 -6.34 -11.52
N ASN A 368 21.58 -7.09 -10.60
CA ASN A 368 22.26 -7.99 -9.65
C ASN A 368 23.31 -7.27 -8.78
N THR A 369 23.02 -6.04 -8.36
CA THR A 369 23.90 -5.26 -7.47
C THR A 369 23.17 -4.75 -6.22
N PHE A 370 22.11 -5.47 -5.82
CA PHE A 370 21.29 -5.04 -4.71
C PHE A 370 22.14 -4.89 -3.45
N THR A 371 22.12 -3.69 -2.87
CA THR A 371 22.83 -3.38 -1.64
C THR A 371 21.81 -2.89 -0.62
N GLY A 372 21.60 -3.67 0.45
CA GLY A 372 20.70 -3.29 1.53
C GLY A 372 21.25 -2.17 2.39
N VAL A 373 20.36 -1.38 2.98
CA VAL A 373 20.63 -0.55 4.16
C VAL A 373 20.74 -1.50 5.34
N ASP A 374 21.90 -1.51 5.98
CA ASP A 374 22.14 -2.35 7.15
C ASP A 374 21.36 -1.82 8.37
N VAL A 375 20.48 -2.66 8.93
CA VAL A 375 19.61 -2.31 10.07
C VAL A 375 20.44 -1.95 11.31
N GLY A 376 21.55 -2.65 11.55
CA GLY A 376 22.45 -2.37 12.68
C GLY A 376 23.02 -0.96 12.59
N ASN A 377 23.61 -0.62 11.45
CA ASN A 377 24.15 0.71 11.19
C ASN A 377 23.05 1.79 11.20
N LEU A 378 21.89 1.48 10.64
CA LEU A 378 20.75 2.39 10.56
C LEU A 378 20.20 2.74 11.94
N THR A 379 20.28 1.83 12.90
CA THR A 379 19.68 1.99 14.24
C THR A 379 20.73 2.26 15.31
N GLY A 380 22.01 2.41 14.94
CA GLY A 380 23.11 2.58 15.89
C GLY A 380 23.36 1.32 16.75
N GLY A 381 23.00 0.15 16.24
CA GLY A 381 23.14 -1.14 16.90
C GLY A 381 21.94 -1.57 17.75
N LEU A 382 20.87 -0.76 17.81
CA LEU A 382 19.67 -1.06 18.59
C LEU A 382 18.92 -2.29 18.03
N TYR A 383 18.80 -2.38 16.71
CA TYR A 383 18.20 -3.50 16.02
C TYR A 383 19.15 -4.10 14.99
N ASN A 384 18.97 -5.38 14.72
CA ASN A 384 19.45 -6.06 13.52
C ASN A 384 18.31 -6.92 12.93
N VAL A 385 18.51 -7.47 11.73
CA VAL A 385 17.49 -8.28 11.06
C VAL A 385 17.00 -9.44 11.95
N GLU A 386 17.92 -10.12 12.64
CA GLU A 386 17.57 -11.25 13.53
C GLU A 386 16.66 -10.83 14.68
N THR A 387 16.93 -9.68 15.30
CA THR A 387 16.08 -9.14 16.38
C THR A 387 14.70 -8.73 15.86
N LEU A 388 14.63 -8.12 14.67
CA LEU A 388 13.35 -7.66 14.11
C LEU A 388 12.44 -8.82 13.70
N VAL A 389 13.00 -9.91 13.15
CA VAL A 389 12.17 -11.07 12.73
C VAL A 389 11.64 -11.90 13.90
N LYS A 390 12.22 -11.75 15.10
CA LYS A 390 11.81 -12.49 16.31
C LYS A 390 10.91 -11.69 17.25
N ASP A 391 10.74 -10.40 17.00
CA ASP A 391 9.97 -9.51 17.87
C ASP A 391 9.05 -8.59 17.05
N PRO A 392 7.74 -8.92 16.96
CA PRO A 392 6.78 -8.09 16.25
C PRO A 392 6.66 -6.67 16.80
N GLN A 393 6.87 -6.46 18.10
CA GLN A 393 6.82 -5.12 18.68
C GLN A 393 8.08 -4.32 18.32
N ALA A 394 9.26 -4.96 18.26
CA ALA A 394 10.47 -4.31 17.76
C ALA A 394 10.33 -3.94 16.29
N LEU A 395 9.74 -4.82 15.47
CA LEU A 395 9.44 -4.51 14.07
C LEU A 395 8.44 -3.36 13.95
N ALA A 396 7.39 -3.32 14.77
CA ALA A 396 6.44 -2.21 14.79
C ALA A 396 7.12 -0.87 15.13
N CYS A 397 7.98 -0.84 16.15
CA CYS A 397 8.79 0.34 16.48
C CYS A 397 9.71 0.75 15.33
N TYR A 398 10.42 -0.21 14.73
CA TYR A 398 11.31 0.04 13.59
C TYR A 398 10.56 0.67 12.41
N LEU A 399 9.41 0.11 12.01
CA LEU A 399 8.59 0.62 10.90
C LEU A 399 8.04 2.02 11.19
N TYR A 400 7.52 2.24 12.41
CA TYR A 400 7.05 3.55 12.84
C TYR A 400 8.17 4.60 12.77
N GLN A 401 9.36 4.28 13.30
CA GLN A 401 10.46 5.24 13.38
C GLN A 401 11.08 5.55 12.02
N ILE A 402 11.40 4.54 11.20
CA ILE A 402 12.01 4.81 9.88
C ILE A 402 11.01 5.38 8.89
N GLY A 403 9.79 4.85 8.88
CA GLY A 403 8.78 5.12 7.86
C GLY A 403 8.01 6.39 8.16
N ILE A 404 7.72 6.65 9.43
CA ILE A 404 6.87 7.78 9.85
C ILE A 404 7.70 8.86 10.56
N GLU A 405 8.39 8.58 11.66
CA GLU A 405 9.06 9.66 12.42
C GLU A 405 10.21 10.32 11.65
N GLN A 406 10.90 9.59 10.78
CA GLN A 406 12.11 10.09 10.11
C GLN A 406 11.91 10.45 8.65
N LEU A 407 11.22 9.60 7.89
CA LEU A 407 11.01 9.82 6.45
C LEU A 407 9.97 10.92 6.19
N VAL A 408 8.84 10.90 6.90
CA VAL A 408 7.69 11.79 6.63
C VAL A 408 8.05 13.28 6.85
N PRO A 409 8.63 13.71 7.99
CA PRO A 409 9.01 15.11 8.18
C PRO A 409 10.00 15.61 7.13
N THR A 410 10.94 14.76 6.73
CA THR A 410 11.93 15.11 5.70
C THR A 410 11.24 15.39 4.36
N GLN A 411 10.30 14.54 3.95
CA GLN A 411 9.56 14.72 2.71
C GLN A 411 8.57 15.90 2.77
N ILE A 412 7.90 16.13 3.91
CA ILE A 412 7.00 17.28 4.12
C ILE A 412 7.74 18.61 4.00
N ASN A 413 8.94 18.71 4.57
CA ASN A 413 9.75 19.92 4.48
C ASN A 413 10.06 20.29 3.02
N VAL A 414 10.21 19.29 2.16
CA VAL A 414 10.43 19.45 0.71
C VAL A 414 9.14 19.81 -0.03
N LEU A 415 7.99 19.27 0.38
CA LEU A 415 6.70 19.49 -0.27
C LEU A 415 6.03 20.81 0.14
N TYR A 416 5.97 21.11 1.43
CA TYR A 416 5.16 22.19 1.99
C TYR A 416 5.98 23.36 2.56
N LYS A 417 7.33 23.30 2.52
CA LYS A 417 8.25 24.34 3.06
C LYS A 417 7.84 24.85 4.45
N VAL A 418 7.57 23.91 5.36
CA VAL A 418 7.13 24.10 6.75
C VAL A 418 5.88 24.98 6.88
N THR A 419 4.72 24.34 6.81
CA THR A 419 3.50 24.89 7.43
C THR A 419 3.20 24.03 8.66
N GLY A 420 3.05 24.64 9.84
CA GLY A 420 2.72 23.92 11.07
C GLY A 420 1.48 23.02 10.91
N GLN A 421 0.56 23.41 10.04
CA GLN A 421 -0.64 22.64 9.68
C GLN A 421 -0.35 21.27 9.05
N ALA A 422 0.65 21.16 8.16
CA ALA A 422 1.01 19.88 7.55
C ALA A 422 1.62 18.92 8.59
N LEU A 423 2.44 19.46 9.50
CA LEU A 423 3.02 18.69 10.60
C LEU A 423 1.95 18.26 11.62
N ASP A 424 1.00 19.14 11.95
CA ASP A 424 -0.13 18.82 12.84
C ASP A 424 -1.02 17.73 12.24
N PHE A 425 -1.33 17.83 10.94
CA PHE A 425 -2.12 16.80 10.23
C PHE A 425 -1.40 15.45 10.30
N VAL A 426 -0.11 15.42 10.01
CA VAL A 426 0.70 14.20 10.07
C VAL A 426 0.76 13.64 11.47
N GLY A 427 1.02 14.47 12.48
CA GLY A 427 1.02 14.04 13.87
C GLY A 427 -0.29 13.36 14.26
N LYS A 428 -1.42 13.99 13.89
CA LYS A 428 -2.76 13.52 14.26
C LYS A 428 -3.24 12.29 13.49
N PHE A 429 -3.05 12.25 12.18
CA PHE A 429 -3.71 11.28 11.31
C PHE A 429 -2.78 10.22 10.75
N LEU A 430 -1.46 10.46 10.72
CA LEU A 430 -0.50 9.48 10.22
C LEU A 430 0.38 8.92 11.34
N ALA A 431 0.99 9.75 12.19
CA ALA A 431 1.88 9.28 13.25
C ALA A 431 1.12 8.59 14.39
N ALA A 432 0.00 9.15 14.84
CA ALA A 432 -0.72 8.63 16.01
C ALA A 432 -1.16 7.15 15.87
N PRO A 433 -1.73 6.67 14.75
CA PRO A 433 -2.08 5.24 14.61
C PRO A 433 -0.87 4.31 14.74
N TRP A 434 0.22 4.61 14.02
CA TRP A 434 1.44 3.83 14.08
C TRP A 434 2.10 3.88 15.47
N GLN A 435 2.09 5.05 16.11
CA GLN A 435 2.60 5.20 17.47
C GLN A 435 1.79 4.36 18.47
N LYS A 436 0.46 4.35 18.35
CA LYS A 436 -0.43 3.56 19.22
C LYS A 436 -0.14 2.06 19.10
N LEU A 437 0.06 1.56 17.89
CA LEU A 437 0.48 0.17 17.66
C LEU A 437 1.88 -0.10 18.24
N ALA A 438 2.85 0.74 17.89
CA ALA A 438 4.25 0.53 18.27
C ALA A 438 4.46 0.57 19.80
N THR A 439 3.64 1.36 20.50
CA THR A 439 3.67 1.51 21.96
C THR A 439 2.64 0.68 22.73
N ALA A 440 1.90 -0.20 22.04
CA ALA A 440 0.92 -1.07 22.65
C ALA A 440 1.51 -1.91 23.79
N GLY A 441 0.71 -2.24 24.80
CA GLY A 441 1.16 -3.05 25.95
C GLY A 441 2.16 -2.36 26.88
N GLY A 442 2.33 -1.03 26.75
CA GLY A 442 3.28 -0.26 27.56
C GLY A 442 4.73 -0.42 27.08
N ASN A 443 4.93 -0.70 25.79
CA ASN A 443 6.24 -0.85 25.17
C ASN A 443 6.79 0.51 24.71
N PRO A 444 7.73 1.17 25.41
CA PRO A 444 8.34 2.38 24.88
C PRO A 444 9.26 2.00 23.71
N CYS A 445 9.05 2.57 22.52
CA CYS A 445 10.00 2.42 21.43
C CYS A 445 11.30 3.17 21.77
N ASP A 446 12.43 2.46 21.79
CA ASP A 446 13.73 3.07 21.93
C ASP A 446 14.02 3.93 20.69
N SER A 447 14.28 5.23 20.89
CA SER A 447 14.52 6.16 19.78
C SER A 447 15.89 5.95 19.16
N PHE A 448 15.95 5.89 17.83
CA PHE A 448 17.20 5.94 17.07
C PHE A 448 17.14 6.99 15.96
N ASN A 449 18.30 7.55 15.61
CA ASN A 449 18.41 8.45 14.45
C ASN A 449 19.07 7.70 13.30
N SER A 450 18.31 7.51 12.23
CA SER A 450 18.65 6.63 11.13
C SER A 450 19.07 7.37 9.87
N ASN A 451 18.65 8.64 9.75
CA ASN A 451 18.82 9.46 8.56
C ASN A 451 18.54 8.67 7.26
N ILE A 452 17.49 7.85 7.28
CA ILE A 452 17.12 6.94 6.18
C ILE A 452 17.01 7.67 4.84
N ALA A 453 16.52 8.92 4.85
CA ALA A 453 16.44 9.77 3.67
C ALA A 453 17.83 10.05 3.04
N GLN A 454 18.89 10.21 3.85
CA GLN A 454 20.26 10.33 3.33
C GLN A 454 20.78 8.99 2.78
N GLN A 455 20.38 7.86 3.36
CA GLN A 455 20.78 6.55 2.83
C GLN A 455 20.24 6.34 1.41
N TYR A 456 19.04 6.88 1.12
CA TYR A 456 18.41 6.73 -0.19
C TYR A 456 19.25 7.33 -1.32
N SER A 457 19.97 8.43 -1.08
CA SER A 457 20.77 9.08 -2.14
C SER A 457 21.89 8.21 -2.72
N LYS A 458 22.22 7.08 -2.07
CA LYS A 458 23.17 6.09 -2.57
C LYS A 458 22.61 5.26 -3.73
N TYR A 459 21.29 5.17 -3.84
CA TYR A 459 20.60 4.37 -4.83
C TYR A 459 20.09 5.27 -5.95
N PRO A 460 20.60 5.11 -7.19
CA PRO A 460 20.17 5.94 -8.32
C PRO A 460 18.66 5.84 -8.62
N GLY A 461 18.05 4.68 -8.33
CA GLY A 461 16.62 4.42 -8.48
C GLY A 461 15.71 5.04 -7.44
N SER A 462 16.25 5.59 -6.33
CA SER A 462 15.45 6.21 -5.26
C SER A 462 14.84 7.56 -5.62
N LYS A 463 15.14 8.08 -6.81
CA LYS A 463 14.67 9.39 -7.24
C LYS A 463 13.15 9.37 -7.37
N ILE A 464 12.52 10.35 -6.75
CA ILE A 464 11.09 10.61 -6.90
C ILE A 464 10.94 11.54 -8.10
N GLU A 465 10.35 11.05 -9.18
CA GLU A 465 10.00 11.89 -10.32
C GLU A 465 8.68 12.61 -10.07
N ARG A 466 8.72 13.93 -10.19
CA ARG A 466 7.52 14.78 -10.10
C ARG A 466 6.88 14.96 -11.47
N ASN A 467 6.70 13.92 -12.29
CA ASN A 467 5.96 13.95 -13.58
C ASN A 467 5.98 15.29 -14.35
N GLY A 468 7.16 15.93 -14.50
CA GLY A 468 7.32 17.24 -15.16
C GLY A 468 6.61 18.45 -14.53
N GLN A 469 6.04 18.33 -13.33
CA GLN A 469 5.27 19.38 -12.68
C GLN A 469 6.17 20.41 -11.99
N THR A 470 6.21 21.61 -12.56
CA THR A 470 6.83 22.78 -11.96
C THR A 470 5.73 23.80 -11.66
N GLY A 471 5.40 23.98 -10.38
CA GLY A 471 4.57 25.09 -9.93
C GLY A 471 5.30 26.43 -10.08
N VAL A 472 4.54 27.54 -10.09
CA VAL A 472 5.08 28.90 -10.31
C VAL A 472 6.25 29.22 -9.37
N LEU A 473 6.18 28.74 -8.12
CA LEU A 473 7.24 28.96 -7.13
C LEU A 473 8.51 28.16 -7.45
N THR A 474 8.39 26.93 -7.95
CA THR A 474 9.54 26.12 -8.38
C THR A 474 10.21 26.73 -9.62
N THR A 475 9.42 27.18 -10.60
CA THR A 475 9.95 27.82 -11.82
C THR A 475 10.64 29.16 -11.53
N LEU A 476 10.11 29.97 -10.60
CA LEU A 476 10.73 31.23 -10.19
C LEU A 476 12.04 31.02 -9.44
N LEU A 477 12.13 30.00 -8.59
CA LEU A 477 13.34 29.70 -7.84
C LEU A 477 14.43 29.04 -8.71
N ASP A 478 14.04 28.19 -9.65
CA ASP A 478 14.95 27.65 -10.66
C ASP A 478 15.45 28.74 -11.62
N GLY A 479 14.62 29.74 -11.92
CA GLY A 479 15.01 30.93 -12.70
C GLY A 479 15.98 31.85 -11.97
N LEU A 480 15.88 31.95 -10.64
CA LEU A 480 16.78 32.77 -9.80
C LEU A 480 18.12 32.07 -9.49
N THR A 481 18.17 30.74 -9.56
CA THR A 481 19.39 29.94 -9.37
C THR A 481 20.06 29.52 -10.70
N GLY A 482 19.32 29.56 -11.81
CA GLY A 482 19.75 29.15 -13.16
C GLY A 482 20.67 30.11 -13.91
N GLY A 483 21.16 31.18 -13.29
CA GLY A 483 22.12 32.12 -13.89
C GLY A 483 23.54 31.56 -14.13
N LEU A 484 23.87 30.36 -13.61
CA LEU A 484 25.25 29.84 -13.63
C LEU A 484 25.48 28.49 -14.32
N VAL A 485 24.47 27.80 -14.87
CA VAL A 485 24.68 26.46 -15.50
C VAL A 485 23.96 26.28 -16.85
N ARG A 486 24.00 27.29 -17.73
CA ARG A 486 23.52 27.10 -19.12
C ARG A 486 24.39 27.77 -20.17
N LYS A 487 25.63 27.29 -20.32
CA LYS A 487 26.38 27.37 -21.58
C LYS A 487 27.24 26.11 -21.78
N ARG A 488 26.69 25.11 -22.49
CA ARG A 488 27.45 24.31 -23.47
C ARG A 488 26.53 23.37 -24.26
N ARG A 489 26.25 23.78 -25.50
CA ARG A 489 26.32 23.00 -26.76
C ARG A 489 25.34 23.56 -27.79
N ARG A 490 25.79 24.58 -28.51
CA ARG A 490 25.45 24.83 -29.91
C ARG A 490 26.66 25.48 -30.57
N SER A 491 27.51 24.65 -31.17
CA SER A 491 28.31 24.96 -32.37
C SER A 491 29.28 23.80 -32.59
N VAL A 492 29.06 22.98 -33.62
CA VAL A 492 30.03 22.78 -34.71
C VAL A 492 29.22 22.35 -35.94
N ALA A 493 29.13 23.25 -36.91
CA ALA A 493 29.06 22.90 -38.31
C ALA A 493 30.25 23.61 -38.97
N LYS A 494 31.04 22.80 -39.70
CA LYS A 494 32.36 23.05 -40.31
C LYS A 494 33.56 23.01 -39.37
#